data_AF-A0AAW2SQZ7-F1
#
_entry.id   AF-A0AAW2SQZ7-F1
#
_cell.length_a   1.000
_cell.length_b   1.000
_cell.length_c   1.000
_cell.angle_alpha   90.00
_cell.angle_beta   90.00
_cell.angle_gamma   90.00
#
_symmetry.space_group_name_H-M   'P 1'
#
loop_
_entity.id
_entity.type
_entity.pdbx_description
1 polymer ?
#
loop_
_entity_poly.entity_id
_entity_poly.type
_entity_poly.pdbx_seq_one_letter_code
_entity_poly.pdbx_strand_id
1 'polypeptide(L)' 'MRLYLRRPPGKEAFKIKIGNIRVPKGVNVWTMVTALHTDTALWGADALEFKPQRFENGIAGACKSPNAYMPFGSDSGFA' A
#
# COMPACT_ATOMS: atom_id res chain seq x y z
N MET A 1 4.62 -11.03 -22.75
CA MET A 1 5.87 -10.39 -22.30
C MET A 1 5.63 -9.82 -20.90
N ARG A 2 6.17 -10.45 -19.85
CA ARG A 2 5.88 -10.12 -18.43
C ARG A 2 6.95 -9.15 -17.95
N LEU A 3 6.63 -7.85 -17.90
CA LEU A 3 7.59 -6.81 -17.56
C LEU A 3 7.48 -6.48 -16.07
N TYR A 4 8.51 -6.85 -15.30
CA TYR A 4 8.73 -6.28 -13.98
C TYR A 4 9.02 -4.78 -14.14
N LEU A 5 8.35 -3.98 -13.32
CA LEU A 5 8.35 -2.51 -13.34
C LEU A 5 9.76 -1.93 -13.18
N ARG A 6 10.07 -0.91 -14.00
CA ARG A 6 11.20 0.00 -13.82
C ARG A 6 11.14 0.54 -12.39
N ARG A 7 12.24 0.38 -11.64
CA ARG A 7 12.45 0.75 -10.23
C ARG A 7 11.53 1.92 -9.79
N PRO A 8 10.54 1.70 -8.91
CA PRO A 8 9.74 2.79 -8.32
C PRO A 8 10.65 3.88 -7.68
N PRO A 9 10.15 5.08 -7.37
CA PRO A 9 10.89 5.98 -6.49
C PRO A 9 10.94 5.38 -5.07
N GLY A 10 12.12 5.00 -4.60
CA GLY A 10 12.35 4.59 -3.21
C GLY A 10 12.63 5.81 -2.33
N LYS A 11 12.17 5.81 -1.08
CA LYS A 11 12.62 6.81 -0.09
C LYS A 11 13.78 6.22 0.71
N GLU A 12 14.84 7.00 0.88
CA GLU A 12 15.97 6.63 1.71
C GLU A 12 15.57 6.74 3.19
N ALA A 13 15.77 5.66 3.95
CA ALA A 13 15.48 5.65 5.38
C ALA A 13 16.54 6.48 6.12
N PHE A 14 16.12 7.58 6.75
CA PHE A 14 16.99 8.37 7.63
C PHE A 14 17.09 7.74 9.03
N LYS A 15 15.95 7.32 9.61
CA LYS A 15 15.80 6.50 10.83
C LYS A 15 14.33 6.10 11.01
N ILE A 16 13.91 4.96 10.46
CA ILE A 16 12.49 4.56 10.43
C ILE A 16 12.32 3.21 11.16
N LYS A 17 11.29 3.11 12.00
CA LYS A 17 10.85 1.84 12.59
C LYS A 17 9.59 1.39 11.87
N ILE A 18 9.64 0.23 11.20
CA ILE A 18 8.48 -0.38 10.54
C ILE A 18 8.05 -1.56 11.41
N GLY A 19 6.95 -1.41 12.14
CA GLY A 19 6.53 -2.38 13.15
C GLY A 19 7.61 -2.59 14.21
N ASN A 20 8.18 -3.79 14.26
CA ASN A 20 9.27 -4.15 15.18
C ASN A 20 10.67 -4.08 14.56
N ILE A 21 10.78 -3.74 13.27
CA ILE A 21 12.04 -3.70 12.55
C ILE A 21 12.61 -2.27 12.58
N ARG A 22 13.87 -2.14 12.99
CA ARG A 22 14.64 -0.89 12.87
C ARG A 22 15.36 -0.90 11.52
N VAL A 23 15.01 0.03 10.64
CA VAL A 23 15.66 0.15 9.34
C VAL A 23 16.94 0.98 9.50
N PRO A 24 18.12 0.44 9.14
CA PRO A 24 19.37 1.19 9.17
C PRO A 24 19.34 2.39 8.23
N LYS A 25 20.11 3.43 8.57
CA LYS A 25 20.27 4.60 7.71
C LYS A 25 20.91 4.19 6.38
N GLY A 26 20.43 4.75 5.27
CA GLY A 26 20.95 4.47 3.92
C GLY A 26 20.30 3.27 3.22
N VAL A 27 19.30 2.63 3.85
CA VAL A 27 18.51 1.57 3.23
C VAL A 27 17.33 2.19 2.47
N ASN A 28 17.10 1.71 1.24
CA ASN A 28 15.93 2.09 0.45
C ASN A 28 14.69 1.29 0.89
N VAL A 29 13.62 1.99 1.24
CA VAL A 29 12.33 1.36 1.58
C VAL A 29 11.36 1.51 0.42
N TRP A 30 10.65 0.42 0.14
CA TRP A 30 9.72 0.28 -0.97
C TRP A 30 8.37 -0.16 -0.45
N THR A 31 7.32 0.61 -0.72
CA THR A 31 5.96 0.18 -0.44
C THR A 31 5.43 -0.57 -1.65
N MET A 32 5.22 -1.88 -1.52
CA MET A 32 4.61 -2.68 -2.57
C MET A 32 3.09 -2.48 -2.57
N VAL A 33 2.66 -1.40 -3.22
CA VAL A 33 1.23 -1.02 -3.35
C VAL A 33 0.40 -2.16 -3.92
N THR A 34 0.91 -2.84 -4.94
CA THR A 34 0.21 -3.98 -5.55
C THR A 34 -0.05 -5.09 -4.54
N ALA A 35 0.96 -5.47 -3.74
CA ALA A 35 0.79 -6.49 -2.72
C ALA A 35 -0.25 -6.08 -1.68
N LEU A 36 -0.25 -4.79 -1.29
CA LEU A 36 -1.20 -4.22 -0.34
C LEU A 36 -2.65 -4.20 -0.87
N HIS A 37 -2.85 -3.98 -2.18
CA HIS A 37 -4.18 -3.96 -2.82
C HIS A 37 -4.73 -5.34 -3.12
N THR A 38 -3.87 -6.35 -3.22
CA THR A 38 -4.29 -7.74 -3.43
C THR A 38 -4.38 -8.56 -2.15
N ASP A 39 -4.04 -7.97 -1.00
CA ASP A 39 -4.02 -8.68 0.27
C ASP A 39 -5.45 -9.01 0.74
N THR A 40 -5.79 -10.29 0.69
CA THR A 40 -7.09 -10.81 1.15
C THR A 40 -7.36 -10.55 2.64
N ALA A 41 -6.32 -10.38 3.46
CA ALA A 41 -6.49 -10.02 4.86
C ALA A 41 -7.05 -8.59 5.02
N LEU A 42 -6.71 -7.68 4.10
CA LEU A 42 -7.13 -6.28 4.11
C LEU A 42 -8.41 -6.04 3.29
N TRP A 43 -8.55 -6.74 2.15
CA TRP A 43 -9.61 -6.51 1.14
C TRP A 43 -10.68 -7.60 1.10
N GLY A 44 -10.51 -8.69 1.86
CA GLY A 44 -11.41 -9.84 1.85
C GLY A 44 -11.00 -10.90 0.83
N ALA A 45 -11.68 -12.05 0.83
CA ALA A 45 -11.35 -13.20 -0.03
C ALA A 45 -11.42 -12.86 -1.54
N ASP A 46 -12.21 -11.85 -1.87
CA ASP A 46 -12.47 -11.37 -3.22
C ASP A 46 -11.51 -10.22 -3.64
N ALA A 47 -10.39 -10.02 -2.94
CA ALA A 47 -9.41 -8.94 -3.21
C ALA A 47 -8.88 -8.92 -4.67
N LEU A 48 -8.91 -10.06 -5.35
CA LEU A 48 -8.47 -10.21 -6.74
C LEU A 48 -9.60 -9.97 -7.75
N GLU A 49 -10.83 -9.79 -7.29
CA GLU A 49 -12.00 -9.55 -8.14
C GLU A 49 -12.25 -8.06 -8.29
N PHE A 50 -12.58 -7.64 -9.52
CA PHE A 50 -13.02 -6.27 -9.79
C PHE A 50 -14.44 -6.07 -9.25
N LYS A 51 -14.54 -5.52 -8.04
CA LYS A 51 -15.79 -5.23 -7.32
C LYS A 51 -15.89 -3.75 -6.95
N PRO A 52 -16.35 -2.88 -7.86
CA PRO A 52 -16.50 -1.44 -7.60
C PRO A 52 -17.49 -1.14 -6.46
N GLN A 53 -18.45 -2.04 -6.21
CA GLN A 53 -19.46 -1.93 -5.15
C GLN A 53 -18.85 -1.78 -3.75
N ARG A 54 -17.61 -2.22 -3.53
CA ARG A 54 -16.92 -2.06 -2.23
C ARG A 54 -16.75 -0.61 -1.81
N PHE A 55 -16.72 0.31 -2.78
CA PHE A 55 -16.54 1.73 -2.53
C PHE A 55 -17.86 2.48 -2.33
N GLU A 56 -19.01 1.80 -2.29
CA GLU A 56 -20.33 2.41 -2.09
C GLU A 56 -20.41 3.19 -0.77
N ASN A 57 -19.74 2.72 0.28
CA ASN A 57 -19.64 3.39 1.58
C ASN A 57 -18.36 4.23 1.72
N GLY A 58 -17.73 4.60 0.60
CA GLY A 58 -16.44 5.30 0.56
C GLY A 58 -15.25 4.40 0.90
N ILE A 59 -14.06 5.01 0.98
CA ILE A 59 -12.79 4.29 1.20
C ILE A 59 -12.76 3.58 2.56
N ALA A 60 -13.39 4.16 3.58
CA ALA A 60 -13.47 3.58 4.92
C ALA A 60 -14.25 2.25 4.96
N GLY A 61 -15.19 2.05 4.03
CA GLY A 61 -15.94 0.80 3.88
C GLY A 61 -15.31 -0.19 2.90
N ALA A 62 -14.33 0.24 2.09
CA ALA A 62 -13.78 -0.57 1.01
C ALA A 62 -12.76 -1.62 1.48
N CYS A 63 -12.03 -1.33 2.56
CA CYS A 63 -11.00 -2.22 3.10
C CYS A 63 -10.88 -2.04 4.62
N LYS A 64 -10.34 -3.05 5.33
CA LYS A 64 -10.28 -3.05 6.81
C LYS A 64 -9.43 -1.92 7.39
N SER A 65 -8.45 -1.44 6.64
CA SER A 65 -7.61 -0.31 7.02
C SER A 65 -7.66 0.73 5.90
N PRO A 66 -8.21 1.93 6.11
CA PRO A 66 -8.32 2.95 5.06
C PRO A 66 -6.97 3.28 4.39
N ASN A 67 -5.87 3.17 5.14
CA ASN A 67 -4.51 3.37 4.65
C ASN A 67 -4.02 2.28 3.68
N ALA A 68 -4.76 1.17 3.55
CA ALA A 68 -4.47 0.12 2.57
C ALA A 68 -4.86 0.56 1.14
N TYR A 69 -5.81 1.49 1.00
CA TYR A 69 -6.13 2.09 -0.29
C TYR A 69 -5.17 3.23 -0.59
N MET A 70 -4.27 2.98 -1.53
CA MET A 70 -3.13 3.84 -1.82
C MET A 70 -2.77 3.87 -3.32
N PRO A 71 -3.73 4.11 -4.22
CA PRO A 71 -3.51 4.04 -5.67
C PRO A 71 -2.46 5.05 -6.18
N PHE A 72 -2.30 6.17 -5.48
CA PHE A 72 -1.39 7.26 -5.85
C PHE A 72 -0.28 7.51 -4.81
N GLY A 73 -0.08 6.58 -3.88
CA GLY A 73 0.77 6.82 -2.69
C GLY A 73 -0.03 7.37 -1.50
N SER A 74 0.61 7.41 -0.34
CA SER A 74 0.08 8.00 0.88
C SER A 74 0.75 9.36 1.02
N ASP A 75 -0.01 10.41 0.75
CA ASP A 75 0.44 11.78 0.99
C ASP A 75 -0.26 12.27 2.26
N SER A 76 0.50 12.60 3.29
CA SER A 76 -0.03 13.08 4.58
C SER A 76 -0.37 14.57 4.54
N GLY A 77 -0.72 15.11 3.37
CA GLY A 77 -0.83 16.54 3.07
C GLY A 77 -2.23 17.14 3.05
N PHE A 78 -3.27 16.37 3.39
CA PHE A 78 -4.63 16.91 3.60
C PHE A 78 -5.10 16.51 5.00
N ALA A 79 -4.69 17.32 5.98
CA ALA A 79 -5.43 17.57 7.21
C ALA A 79 -6.10 18.93 7.07
#